data_AF-A0A9N9C6I4-F1
#
_entry.id   AF-A0A9N9C6I4-F1
#
_cell.length_a   1.000
_cell.length_b   1.000
_cell.length_c   1.000
_cell.angle_alpha   90.00
_cell.angle_beta   90.00
_cell.angle_gamma   90.00
#
_symmetry.space_group_name_H-M   'P 1'
#
loop_
_entity.id
_entity.type
_entity.pdbx_description
1 polymer ?
#
loop_
_entity_poly.entity_id
_entity_poly.type
_entity_poly.pdbx_seq_one_letter_code
_entity_poly.pdbx_strand_id
1 'polypeptide(L)'
;MAKNSRQLSVFLENTGSLLQELHYGPYSRFWWDFSAEKNIVNFSIRLDQQVKIFLNEHDFFLTIKKGIENLPEYYCKSGQAKAIEASLTKAVSIVYAAIFNNSIQYSDHAIMGWNNETILEILKKDIEFFPVTWLVGKYKIFLYAIGCSSCEKWKYVGSGF
;
A
#
# COMPACT_ATOMS: atom_id res chain seq x y z
N MET A 1 -4.07 -26.13 16.95
CA MET A 1 -5.42 -25.77 16.43
C MET A 1 -5.28 -24.50 15.62
N ALA A 2 -5.31 -24.61 14.29
CA ALA A 2 -5.28 -23.43 13.43
C ALA A 2 -6.61 -22.69 13.59
N LYS A 3 -6.54 -21.43 14.04
CA LYS A 3 -7.68 -20.53 14.08
C LYS A 3 -8.02 -20.28 12.61
N ASN A 4 -9.07 -20.91 12.08
CA ASN A 4 -9.60 -20.58 10.75
C ASN A 4 -10.01 -19.11 10.78
N SER A 5 -9.10 -18.22 10.35
CA SER A 5 -9.43 -16.82 10.14
C SER A 5 -10.51 -16.79 9.07
N ARG A 6 -11.71 -16.32 9.41
CA ARG A 6 -12.74 -16.04 8.40
C ARG A 6 -12.09 -15.17 7.33
N GLN A 7 -11.95 -15.72 6.13
CA GLN A 7 -11.33 -15.02 5.02
C GLN A 7 -12.26 -13.88 4.64
N LEU A 8 -11.79 -12.64 4.81
CA LEU A 8 -12.56 -11.46 4.48
C LEU A 8 -12.73 -11.41 2.95
N SER A 9 -13.97 -11.26 2.49
CA SER A 9 -14.22 -11.03 1.06
C SER A 9 -13.91 -9.57 0.73
N VAL A 10 -12.89 -9.38 -0.10
CA VAL A 10 -12.42 -8.06 -0.53
C VAL A 10 -12.60 -7.92 -2.03
N PHE A 11 -13.26 -6.83 -2.44
CA PHE A 11 -13.51 -6.51 -3.84
C PHE A 11 -12.67 -5.28 -4.22
N LEU A 12 -11.82 -5.41 -5.24
CA LEU A 12 -11.06 -4.29 -5.78
C LEU A 12 -11.97 -3.44 -6.67
N GLU A 13 -12.27 -2.22 -6.24
CA GLU A 13 -13.15 -1.29 -6.96
C GLU A 13 -12.33 -0.38 -7.88
N ASN A 14 -11.13 0.02 -7.44
CA ASN A 14 -10.17 0.80 -8.22
C ASN A 14 -8.75 0.34 -7.92
N THR A 15 -7.96 0.05 -8.95
CA THR A 15 -6.54 -0.30 -8.80
C THR A 15 -5.70 0.87 -8.30
N GLY A 16 -6.12 2.11 -8.56
CA GLY A 16 -5.33 3.30 -8.25
C GLY A 16 -4.20 3.54 -9.25
N SER A 17 -3.42 4.59 -9.01
CA SER A 17 -2.39 5.09 -9.92
C SER A 17 -0.99 4.97 -9.35
N LEU A 18 -0.04 4.61 -10.23
CA LEU A 18 1.38 4.79 -10.00
C LEU A 18 1.76 6.23 -10.37
N LEU A 19 2.29 6.97 -9.40
CA LEU A 19 2.83 8.32 -9.60
C LEU A 19 4.33 8.34 -9.38
N GLN A 20 5.06 8.96 -10.31
CA GLN A 20 6.52 9.06 -10.26
C GLN A 20 7.02 9.64 -8.93
N GLU A 21 6.41 10.74 -8.48
CA GLU A 21 6.78 11.43 -7.24
C GLU A 21 6.59 10.56 -5.98
N LEU A 22 5.61 9.65 -5.99
CA LEU A 22 5.28 8.82 -4.84
C LEU A 22 6.04 7.50 -4.87
N HIS A 23 6.08 6.82 -6.01
CA HIS A 23 6.60 5.45 -6.12
C HIS A 23 8.08 5.41 -6.48
N TYR A 24 8.59 6.49 -7.07
CA TYR A 24 9.96 6.59 -7.55
C TYR A 24 10.62 7.91 -7.11
N GLY A 25 10.13 8.52 -6.02
CA GLY A 25 10.68 9.73 -5.42
C GLY A 25 11.23 9.51 -3.99
N PRO A 26 11.59 10.59 -3.27
CA PRO A 26 12.21 10.51 -1.95
C PRO A 26 11.40 9.75 -0.88
N TYR A 27 10.06 9.74 -1.03
CA TYR A 27 9.14 9.09 -0.10
C TYR A 27 8.71 7.68 -0.54
N SER A 28 9.29 7.15 -1.62
CA SER A 28 8.88 5.87 -2.21
C SER A 28 8.90 4.71 -1.26
N ARG A 29 9.82 4.67 -0.28
CA ARG A 29 9.85 3.61 0.75
C ARG A 29 8.52 3.38 1.48
N PHE A 30 7.61 4.36 1.50
CA PHE A 30 6.29 4.26 2.12
C PHE A 30 5.18 3.80 1.17
N TRP A 31 5.43 3.79 -0.14
CA TRP A 31 4.48 3.40 -1.19
C TRP A 31 4.75 2.00 -1.74
N TRP A 32 5.56 1.21 -1.05
CA TRP A 32 5.90 -0.17 -1.42
C TRP A 32 5.78 -1.08 -0.21
N ASP A 33 5.15 -2.24 -0.40
CA ASP A 33 5.13 -3.31 0.61
C ASP A 33 6.33 -4.23 0.38
N PHE A 34 7.05 -4.58 1.45
CA PHE A 34 8.23 -5.44 1.39
C PHE A 34 7.99 -6.75 2.12
N SER A 35 8.39 -7.86 1.50
CA SER A 35 8.47 -9.15 2.19
C SER A 35 9.52 -9.08 3.30
N ALA A 36 9.08 -9.36 4.54
CA ALA A 36 9.96 -9.42 5.71
C ALA A 36 11.04 -10.51 5.59
N GLU A 37 10.78 -11.58 4.84
CA GLU A 37 11.69 -12.74 4.74
C GLU A 37 12.77 -12.56 3.68
N LYS A 38 12.45 -11.88 2.57
CA LYS A 38 13.35 -11.81 1.40
C LYS A 38 13.87 -10.40 1.11
N ASN A 39 13.38 -9.37 1.81
CA ASN A 39 13.60 -7.96 1.45
C ASN A 39 13.24 -7.62 -0.02
N ILE A 40 12.39 -8.44 -0.63
CA ILE A 40 11.87 -8.25 -1.99
C ILE A 40 10.56 -7.46 -1.87
N VAL A 41 10.38 -6.46 -2.74
CA VAL A 41 9.11 -5.75 -2.86
C VAL A 41 8.01 -6.72 -3.31
N ASN A 42 6.91 -6.76 -2.58
CA ASN A 42 5.75 -7.57 -2.91
C ASN A 42 4.91 -6.88 -3.99
N PHE A 43 4.54 -5.62 -3.77
CA PHE A 43 3.66 -4.84 -4.66
C PHE A 43 3.75 -3.34 -4.34
N SER A 44 3.28 -2.51 -5.28
CA SER A 44 3.09 -1.07 -5.08
C SER A 44 1.81 -0.77 -4.31
N ILE A 45 1.88 0.07 -3.28
CA ILE A 45 0.72 0.70 -2.66
C ILE A 45 0.32 1.87 -3.55
N ARG A 46 -0.86 1.86 -4.19
CA ARG A 46 -1.20 2.84 -5.23
C ARG A 46 -2.09 3.97 -4.71
N LEU A 47 -1.88 5.17 -5.21
CA LEU A 47 -2.73 6.32 -4.88
C LEU A 47 -4.14 6.07 -5.42
N ASP A 48 -5.17 6.37 -4.62
CA ASP A 48 -6.58 6.18 -4.95
C ASP A 48 -6.98 4.72 -5.20
N GLN A 49 -6.13 3.75 -4.84
CA GLN A 49 -6.55 2.35 -4.76
C GLN A 49 -7.74 2.26 -3.82
N GLN A 50 -8.82 1.64 -4.29
CA GLN A 50 -10.06 1.50 -3.55
C GLN A 50 -10.51 0.04 -3.51
N VAL A 51 -10.88 -0.40 -2.31
CA VAL A 51 -11.52 -1.70 -2.11
C VAL A 51 -12.84 -1.55 -1.38
N LYS A 52 -13.74 -2.49 -1.61
CA LYS A 52 -14.98 -2.68 -0.86
C LYS A 52 -14.87 -3.97 -0.06
N ILE A 53 -15.27 -3.90 1.21
CA ILE A 53 -15.41 -5.06 2.08
C ILE A 53 -16.79 -5.06 2.72
N PHE A 54 -17.30 -6.25 3.03
CA PHE A 54 -18.58 -6.42 3.68
C PHE A 54 -18.38 -6.83 5.14
N LEU A 55 -18.79 -5.98 6.08
CA LEU A 55 -18.62 -6.20 7.51
C LEU A 55 -19.94 -5.95 8.22
N ASN A 56 -20.40 -6.95 8.98
CA ASN A 56 -21.62 -6.88 9.78
C ASN A 56 -22.84 -6.35 9.00
N GLU A 57 -23.03 -6.86 7.78
CA GLU A 57 -24.12 -6.49 6.86
C GLU A 57 -24.02 -5.08 6.24
N HIS A 58 -22.86 -4.42 6.36
CA HIS A 58 -22.62 -3.10 5.80
C HIS A 58 -21.42 -3.10 4.85
N ASP A 59 -21.54 -2.32 3.79
CA ASP A 59 -20.42 -2.02 2.90
C ASP A 59 -19.48 -1.01 3.55
N PHE A 60 -18.19 -1.31 3.50
CA PHE A 60 -17.11 -0.40 3.86
C PHE A 60 -16.25 -0.17 2.62
N PHE A 61 -16.04 1.11 2.30
CA PHE A 61 -15.18 1.55 1.22
C PHE A 61 -13.89 2.10 1.80
N LEU A 62 -12.78 1.56 1.32
CA LEU A 62 -11.44 1.89 1.77
C LEU A 62 -10.67 2.48 0.62
N THR A 63 -10.02 3.61 0.82
CA THR A 63 -9.29 4.30 -0.24
C THR A 63 -7.96 4.82 0.28
N ILE A 64 -6.89 4.55 -0.46
CA ILE A 64 -5.57 5.08 -0.15
C ILE A 64 -5.47 6.51 -0.70
N LYS A 65 -5.04 7.43 0.14
CA LYS A 65 -4.88 8.85 -0.17
C LYS A 65 -3.46 9.31 0.11
N LYS A 66 -3.09 10.41 -0.54
CA LYS A 66 -1.84 11.11 -0.27
C LYS A 66 -2.04 12.04 0.92
N GLY A 67 -1.30 11.78 1.99
CA GLY A 67 -1.28 12.58 3.21
C GLY A 67 -0.16 13.62 3.23
N ILE A 68 0.14 14.08 4.44
CA ILE A 68 1.23 15.03 4.72
C ILE A 68 2.58 14.39 4.32
N GLU A 69 3.48 15.21 3.78
CA GLU A 69 4.82 14.77 3.31
C GLU A 69 4.77 13.59 2.32
N ASN A 70 3.70 13.52 1.51
CA ASN A 70 3.51 12.43 0.57
C ASN A 70 3.44 11.04 1.22
N LEU A 71 3.09 10.92 2.50
CA LEU A 71 2.86 9.63 3.15
C LEU A 71 1.49 9.06 2.76
N PRO A 72 1.32 7.72 2.68
CA PRO A 72 0.01 7.14 2.48
C PRO A 72 -0.87 7.33 3.72
N GLU A 73 -2.10 7.76 3.48
CA GLU A 73 -3.18 7.81 4.47
C GLU A 73 -4.34 6.95 4.00
N TYR A 74 -5.07 6.39 4.95
CA TYR A 74 -6.13 5.42 4.68
C TYR A 74 -7.48 6.01 5.07
N TYR A 75 -8.28 6.28 4.05
CA TYR A 75 -9.66 6.74 4.20
C TYR A 75 -10.60 5.54 4.28
N CYS A 76 -11.43 5.49 5.31
CA CYS A 76 -12.50 4.51 5.46
C CYS A 76 -13.85 5.23 5.49
N LYS A 77 -14.87 4.66 4.82
CA LYS A 77 -16.26 5.14 4.88
C LYS A 77 -17.24 3.98 4.88
N SER A 78 -18.26 4.09 5.72
CA SER A 78 -19.47 3.28 5.63
C SER A 78 -20.67 4.12 6.04
N GLY A 79 -21.69 4.20 5.18
CA GLY A 79 -22.80 5.14 5.34
C GLY A 79 -22.32 6.58 5.51
N GLN A 80 -22.68 7.20 6.65
CA GLN A 80 -22.26 8.57 7.02
C GLN A 80 -20.95 8.61 7.81
N ALA A 81 -20.53 7.50 8.41
CA ALA A 81 -19.31 7.43 9.19
C ALA A 81 -18.07 7.38 8.28
N LYS A 82 -17.04 8.13 8.65
CA LYS A 82 -15.77 8.20 7.92
C LYS A 82 -14.60 8.44 8.87
N ALA A 83 -13.43 7.95 8.49
CA ALA A 83 -12.18 8.21 9.20
C ALA A 83 -11.01 8.27 8.21
N ILE A 84 -9.98 9.07 8.55
CA ILE A 84 -8.68 9.10 7.86
C ILE A 84 -7.62 8.82 8.92
N GLU A 85 -6.79 7.82 8.68
CA GLU A 85 -5.73 7.43 9.61
C GLU A 85 -4.48 6.95 8.86
N ALA A 86 -3.34 6.96 9.55
CA ALA A 86 -2.08 6.44 9.02
C ALA A 86 -2.04 4.90 8.93
N SER A 87 -3.03 4.21 9.50
CA SER A 87 -3.22 2.76 9.37
C SER A 87 -4.67 2.46 9.02
N LEU A 88 -4.84 1.51 8.11
CA LEU A 88 -6.14 1.08 7.63
C LEU A 88 -6.96 0.36 8.72
N THR A 89 -6.32 -0.46 9.55
CA THR A 89 -6.94 -1.11 10.72
C THR A 89 -7.56 -0.07 11.64
N LYS A 90 -6.82 1.02 11.89
CA LYS A 90 -7.31 2.11 12.75
C LYS A 90 -8.49 2.84 12.09
N ALA A 91 -8.39 3.18 10.81
CA ALA A 91 -9.49 3.83 10.07
C ALA A 91 -10.77 2.97 10.08
N VAL A 92 -10.65 1.67 9.80
CA VAL A 92 -11.76 0.71 9.85
C VAL A 92 -12.34 0.60 11.25
N SER A 93 -11.49 0.43 12.27
CA SER A 93 -11.94 0.27 13.66
C SER A 93 -12.72 1.49 14.16
N ILE A 94 -12.29 2.71 13.81
CA ILE A 94 -13.02 3.96 14.14
C ILE A 94 -14.39 3.99 13.46
N VAL A 95 -14.46 3.72 12.16
CA VAL A 95 -15.76 3.73 11.43
C VAL A 95 -16.67 2.63 11.95
N TYR A 96 -16.14 1.44 12.19
CA TYR A 96 -16.91 0.31 12.72
C TYR A 96 -17.45 0.62 14.12
N ALA A 97 -16.64 1.21 15.00
CA ALA A 97 -17.07 1.63 16.34
C ALA A 97 -18.13 2.73 16.30
N ALA A 98 -18.04 3.67 15.36
CA ALA A 98 -19.04 4.70 15.19
C ALA A 98 -20.43 4.15 14.78
N ILE A 99 -20.48 3.03 14.06
CA ILE A 99 -21.74 2.42 13.58
C ILE A 99 -22.30 1.41 14.58
N PHE A 100 -21.43 0.58 15.17
CA PHE A 100 -21.86 -0.59 15.95
C PHE A 100 -21.51 -0.52 17.44
N ASN A 101 -20.89 0.57 17.89
CA ASN A 101 -20.42 0.74 19.27
C ASN A 101 -19.53 -0.44 19.76
N ASN A 102 -18.71 -0.98 18.86
CA ASN A 102 -17.81 -2.09 19.10
C ASN A 102 -16.53 -1.93 18.28
N SER A 103 -15.43 -2.60 18.64
CA SER A 103 -14.19 -2.58 17.87
C SER A 103 -13.94 -3.90 17.16
N ILE A 104 -13.21 -3.82 16.05
CA ILE A 104 -12.70 -4.99 15.34
C ILE A 104 -11.19 -4.88 15.18
N GLN A 105 -10.56 -6.03 15.03
CA GLN A 105 -9.13 -6.14 14.76
C GLN A 105 -8.93 -7.08 13.59
N TYR A 106 -8.64 -6.50 12.44
CA TYR A 106 -8.12 -7.17 11.26
C TYR A 106 -6.75 -6.59 10.94
N SER A 107 -5.92 -7.28 10.15
CA SER A 107 -4.68 -6.70 9.66
C SER A 107 -4.92 -5.86 8.41
N ASP A 108 -4.07 -4.85 8.18
CA ASP A 108 -4.14 -4.00 6.98
C ASP A 108 -4.14 -4.86 5.69
N HIS A 109 -3.27 -5.87 5.61
CA HIS A 109 -3.21 -6.79 4.47
C HIS A 109 -4.50 -7.58 4.24
N ALA A 110 -5.17 -8.02 5.30
CA ALA A 110 -6.42 -8.77 5.17
C ALA A 110 -7.55 -7.86 4.66
N ILE A 111 -7.62 -6.62 5.16
CA ILE A 111 -8.67 -5.67 4.83
C ILE A 111 -8.49 -5.09 3.41
N MET A 112 -7.27 -4.77 2.98
CA MET A 112 -6.99 -4.31 1.61
C MET A 112 -6.97 -5.44 0.57
N GLY A 113 -7.03 -6.70 1.01
CA GLY A 113 -6.94 -7.85 0.11
C GLY A 113 -5.53 -8.07 -0.43
N TRP A 114 -4.48 -7.57 0.25
CA TRP A 114 -3.08 -7.82 -0.12
C TRP A 114 -2.60 -9.24 0.18
N ASN A 115 -3.48 -10.10 0.70
CA ASN A 115 -3.26 -11.55 0.77
C ASN A 115 -3.94 -12.30 -0.40
N ASN A 116 -4.69 -11.60 -1.26
CA ASN A 116 -5.37 -12.19 -2.41
C ASN A 116 -4.45 -12.15 -3.63
N GLU A 117 -4.08 -13.31 -4.15
CA GLU A 117 -3.17 -13.45 -5.29
C GLU A 117 -3.66 -12.70 -6.54
N THR A 118 -4.96 -12.73 -6.84
CA THR A 118 -5.53 -12.00 -7.99
C THR A 118 -5.37 -10.49 -7.84
N ILE A 119 -5.60 -9.94 -6.64
CA ILE A 119 -5.39 -8.51 -6.38
C ILE A 119 -3.89 -8.17 -6.50
N LEU A 120 -3.02 -9.01 -5.94
CA LEU A 120 -1.57 -8.82 -6.02
C LEU A 120 -1.06 -8.85 -7.46
N GLU A 121 -1.55 -9.76 -8.31
CA GLU A 121 -1.21 -9.81 -9.73
C GLU A 121 -1.59 -8.52 -10.46
N ILE A 122 -2.76 -7.95 -10.16
CA ILE A 122 -3.19 -6.66 -10.71
C ILE A 122 -2.25 -5.54 -10.24
N LEU A 123 -1.91 -5.49 -8.95
CA LEU A 123 -1.02 -4.46 -8.39
C LEU A 123 0.43 -4.59 -8.86
N LYS A 124 0.82 -5.73 -9.44
CA LYS A 124 2.15 -5.95 -10.03
C LYS A 124 2.26 -5.51 -11.49
N LYS A 125 1.15 -5.20 -12.17
CA LYS A 125 1.16 -4.73 -13.57
C LYS A 125 1.70 -3.31 -13.68
N ASP A 126 2.23 -2.95 -14.85
CA ASP A 126 2.66 -1.59 -15.19
C ASP A 126 3.77 -1.03 -14.27
N ILE A 127 4.53 -1.90 -13.61
CA ILE A 127 5.70 -1.54 -12.81
C ILE A 127 6.95 -1.65 -13.68
N GLU A 128 7.61 -0.51 -13.89
CA GLU A 128 8.87 -0.42 -14.65
C GLU A 128 10.06 -0.97 -13.85
N PHE A 129 10.07 -0.71 -12.54
CA PHE A 129 11.14 -1.12 -11.65
C PHE A 129 10.59 -1.46 -10.27
N PHE A 130 10.94 -2.63 -9.75
CA PHE A 130 10.65 -2.97 -8.36
C PHE A 130 11.80 -2.49 -7.48
N PRO A 131 11.53 -1.62 -6.49
CA PRO A 131 12.55 -1.22 -5.55
C PRO A 131 13.18 -2.40 -4.83
N VAL A 132 14.41 -2.21 -4.38
CA VAL A 132 15.15 -3.23 -3.64
C VAL A 132 15.79 -2.59 -2.43
N THR A 133 15.82 -3.36 -1.35
CA THR A 133 16.46 -2.94 -0.11
C THR A 133 17.46 -3.98 0.33
N TRP A 134 18.66 -3.54 0.71
CA TRP A 134 19.65 -4.42 1.33
C TRP A 134 20.44 -3.70 2.42
N LEU A 135 21.16 -4.48 3.23
CA LEU A 135 22.02 -3.98 4.30
C LEU A 135 23.47 -3.92 3.83
N VAL A 136 24.14 -2.81 4.11
CA VAL A 136 25.60 -2.65 3.96
C VAL A 136 26.16 -2.24 5.32
N GLY A 137 26.73 -3.20 6.04
CA GLY A 137 27.07 -3.03 7.45
C GLY A 137 25.83 -2.66 8.27
N LYS A 138 25.83 -1.47 8.90
CA LYS A 138 24.70 -0.94 9.67
C LYS A 138 23.70 -0.11 8.86
N TYR A 139 23.98 0.13 7.58
CA TYR A 139 23.16 1.01 6.75
C TYR A 139 22.16 0.20 5.93
N LYS A 140 20.89 0.64 5.91
CA LYS A 140 19.85 0.11 5.03
C LYS A 140 19.80 0.97 3.77
N ILE A 141 20.23 0.42 2.64
CA ILE A 141 20.21 1.09 1.34
C ILE A 141 18.88 0.75 0.66
N PHE A 142 18.18 1.79 0.20
CA PHE A 142 16.94 1.65 -0.53
C PHE A 142 17.10 2.23 -1.94
N LEU A 143 17.09 1.35 -2.93
CA LEU A 143 17.15 1.72 -4.35
C LEU A 143 15.74 1.67 -4.90
N TYR A 144 15.21 2.83 -5.27
CA TYR A 144 13.83 2.97 -5.77
C TYR A 144 13.74 3.32 -7.24
N ALA A 145 14.80 3.80 -7.87
CA ALA A 145 14.81 4.10 -9.30
C ALA A 145 16.23 3.93 -9.86
N ILE A 146 16.30 3.62 -11.15
CA ILE A 146 17.55 3.64 -11.92
C ILE A 146 17.32 4.60 -13.08
N GLY A 147 18.00 5.75 -13.05
CA GLY A 147 18.00 6.69 -14.17
C GLY A 147 19.09 6.37 -15.19
N CYS A 148 19.10 7.10 -16.31
CA CYS A 148 20.25 7.25 -17.22
C CYS A 148 20.72 8.71 -17.14
N SER A 149 22.03 8.98 -17.05
CA SER A 149 22.51 10.38 -17.09
C SER A 149 22.40 10.93 -18.51
N SER A 150 22.00 12.19 -18.61
CA SER A 150 22.06 12.97 -19.85
C SER A 150 23.50 13.40 -20.22
N CYS A 151 24.49 13.13 -19.36
CA CYS A 151 25.88 13.43 -19.63
C CYS A 151 26.53 12.36 -20.54
N GLU A 152 26.71 12.68 -21.83
CA GLU A 152 27.36 11.78 -22.81
C GLU A 152 28.74 11.28 -22.37
N LYS A 153 29.51 12.12 -21.65
CA LYS A 153 30.84 11.75 -21.14
C LYS A 153 30.81 10.59 -20.16
N TRP A 154 29.64 10.33 -19.56
CA TRP A 154 29.46 9.30 -18.54
C TRP A 154 28.82 8.02 -19.11
N LYS A 155 28.80 7.87 -20.45
CA LYS A 155 28.28 6.70 -21.16
C LYS A 155 26.86 6.30 -20.72
N TYR A 156 25.99 7.29 -20.48
CA TYR A 156 24.60 7.08 -20.07
C TYR A 156 24.39 6.39 -18.69
N VAL A 157 25.42 6.27 -17.85
CA VAL A 157 25.29 5.79 -16.46
C VAL A 157 24.37 6.74 -15.68
N GLY A 158 23.41 6.24 -14.90
CA GLY A 158 22.31 7.00 -14.29
C GLY A 158 22.60 8.35 -13.65
N SER A 159 21.62 9.27 -13.72
CA SER A 159 21.62 10.60 -13.08
C SER A 159 21.44 10.51 -11.55
N GLY A 160 22.21 9.63 -10.92
CA GLY A 160 22.29 9.44 -9.47
C GLY A 160 23.59 9.98 -8.87
N PHE A 161 24.21 10.96 -9.54
CA PHE A 161 25.24 11.83 -8.98
C PHE A 161 24.66 13.24 -8.81
#